data_AF-A0A944Q3S2-F1
#
_entry.id   AF-A0A944Q3S2-F1
#
_cell.length_a   1.000
_cell.length_b   1.000
_cell.length_c   1.000
_cell.angle_alpha   90.00
_cell.angle_beta   90.00
_cell.angle_gamma   90.00
#
_symmetry.space_group_name_H-M   'P 1'
#
loop_
_entity.id
_entity.type
_entity.pdbx_description
1 polymer ?
#
loop_
_entity_poly.entity_id
_entity_poly.type
_entity_poly.pdbx_seq_one_letter_code
_entity_poly.pdbx_strand_id
1 'polypeptide(L)'
;MSQPWQPQPQYNPGNQPPMPQQPPGPPPGFGGPPPAQGQYPPQPGYPYQAYPAPYGQQQPSSGKPVAAFFLGLLVSVVVAAIYSLVMYATYKDASRNTALTMYVVHALLNGAAVGTVVGLLAHGRVGAHISGAVVAMLGTFFGYTNGIALISIDAGGLSGFSDMMVFDPFFPAKNWWGSQTDSEWHSLLGLLAAAAAAWGLAFVIGRNRR
;
A
#
# COMPACT_ATOMS: atom_id res chain seq x y z
N MET A 1 3.04 10.34 42.24
CA MET A 1 4.44 9.90 42.16
C MET A 1 4.95 10.25 40.78
N SER A 2 5.71 11.33 40.66
CA SER A 2 6.26 11.87 39.41
C SER A 2 7.62 11.22 39.12
N GLN A 3 7.78 10.61 37.95
CA GLN A 3 9.07 10.07 37.51
C GLN A 3 10.03 11.21 37.11
N PRO A 4 11.32 11.15 37.49
CA PRO A 4 12.30 12.11 37.02
C PRO A 4 12.72 11.81 35.58
N TRP A 5 12.79 12.87 34.79
CA TRP A 5 13.32 12.90 33.42
C TRP A 5 14.77 12.41 33.37
N GLN A 6 15.07 11.49 32.44
CA GLN A 6 16.44 11.07 32.13
C GLN A 6 17.05 11.98 31.04
N PRO A 7 18.28 12.48 31.20
CA PRO A 7 18.97 13.27 30.18
C PRO A 7 19.47 12.40 29.02
N GLN A 8 19.30 12.89 27.78
CA GLN A 8 19.84 12.28 26.57
C GLN A 8 21.38 12.35 26.53
N PRO A 9 22.09 11.33 26.03
CA PRO A 9 23.54 11.38 25.89
C PRO A 9 23.97 12.36 24.79
N GLN A 10 24.84 13.29 25.18
CA GLN A 10 25.49 14.28 24.32
C GLN A 10 26.56 13.59 23.46
N TYR A 11 26.42 13.69 22.13
CA TYR A 11 27.34 13.13 21.14
C TYR A 11 28.71 13.83 21.22
N ASN A 12 29.77 13.08 21.56
CA ASN A 12 31.14 13.56 21.67
C ASN A 12 31.97 13.09 20.45
N PRO A 13 32.34 13.96 19.50
CA PRO A 13 33.04 13.57 18.27
C PRO A 13 34.52 13.17 18.45
N GLY A 14 35.07 13.24 19.67
CA GLY A 14 36.51 13.13 19.93
C GLY A 14 37.06 11.74 20.26
N ASN A 15 36.21 10.71 20.43
CA ASN A 15 36.67 9.37 20.84
C ASN A 15 36.57 8.37 19.69
N GLN A 16 37.49 8.45 18.72
CA GLN A 16 37.78 7.34 17.82
C GLN A 16 38.81 6.41 18.49
N PRO A 17 38.55 5.09 18.58
CA PRO A 17 39.55 4.14 19.07
C PRO A 17 40.76 4.08 18.13
N PRO A 18 41.99 3.94 18.64
CA PRO A 18 43.20 3.90 17.83
C PRO A 18 43.14 2.72 16.85
N MET A 19 43.34 3.00 15.56
CA MET A 19 43.53 1.96 14.55
C MET A 19 44.78 1.13 14.89
N PRO A 20 44.73 -0.21 14.80
CA PRO A 20 45.90 -1.06 14.97
C PRO A 20 46.96 -0.71 13.90
N GLN A 21 48.18 -0.38 14.35
CA GLN A 21 49.34 -0.23 13.48
C GLN A 21 49.59 -1.54 12.73
N GLN A 22 49.60 -1.48 11.40
CA GLN A 22 50.09 -2.58 10.57
C GLN A 22 51.60 -2.77 10.79
N PRO A 23 52.10 -4.02 10.83
CA PRO A 23 53.53 -4.28 10.94
C PRO A 23 54.27 -3.78 9.68
N PRO A 24 55.52 -3.29 9.82
CA PRO A 24 56.33 -2.87 8.68
C PRO A 24 56.53 -4.04 7.69
N GLY A 25 56.21 -3.79 6.42
CA GLY A 25 56.46 -4.75 5.35
C GLY A 25 57.96 -5.04 5.20
N PRO A 26 58.36 -6.29 4.91
CA PRO A 26 59.77 -6.63 4.71
C PRO A 26 60.35 -5.93 3.47
N PRO A 27 61.65 -5.63 3.46
CA PRO A 27 62.30 -4.89 2.38
C PRO A 27 62.26 -5.65 1.04
N PRO A 28 62.25 -4.94 -0.10
CA PRO A 28 62.15 -5.57 -1.42
C PRO A 28 63.50 -6.18 -1.79
N GLY A 29 63.58 -7.52 -1.84
CA GLY A 29 64.82 -8.21 -2.21
C GLY A 29 64.56 -9.64 -2.70
N PHE A 30 64.82 -9.84 -4.00
CA PHE A 30 65.24 -11.05 -4.71
C PHE A 30 64.53 -12.39 -4.50
N GLY A 31 64.14 -13.00 -5.63
CA GLY A 31 63.33 -14.20 -5.72
C GLY A 31 63.88 -15.42 -4.98
N GLY A 32 62.98 -16.05 -4.23
CA GLY A 32 63.14 -17.40 -3.69
C GLY A 32 61.76 -18.08 -3.64
N PRO A 33 61.66 -19.39 -3.91
CA PRO A 33 60.41 -20.13 -3.77
C PRO A 33 59.91 -20.15 -2.31
N PRO A 34 58.57 -20.26 -2.10
CA PRO A 34 57.93 -19.91 -0.84
C PRO A 34 58.28 -20.90 0.30
N PRO A 35 58.55 -20.42 1.53
CA PRO A 35 58.67 -21.30 2.67
C PRO A 35 57.30 -21.90 3.04
N ALA A 36 57.29 -23.21 3.22
CA ALA A 36 56.12 -23.98 3.61
C ALA A 36 55.54 -23.48 4.95
N GLN A 37 54.26 -23.11 4.94
CA GLN A 37 53.50 -22.77 6.14
C GLN A 37 53.36 -24.02 7.01
N GLY A 38 53.95 -23.97 8.21
CA GLY A 38 53.81 -24.98 9.25
C GLY A 38 52.36 -25.15 9.71
N GLN A 39 51.97 -26.40 9.88
CA GLN A 39 50.72 -26.80 10.52
C GLN A 39 50.72 -26.38 11.99
N TYR A 40 49.87 -25.42 12.35
CA TYR A 40 49.56 -25.11 13.74
C TYR A 40 48.56 -26.14 14.30
N PRO A 41 48.70 -26.55 15.57
CA PRO A 41 47.75 -27.45 16.22
C PRO A 41 46.35 -26.81 16.34
N PRO A 42 45.26 -27.58 16.18
CA PRO A 42 43.90 -27.06 16.31
C PRO A 42 43.64 -26.65 17.76
N GLN A 43 43.47 -25.35 18.01
CA GLN A 43 42.99 -24.88 19.30
C GLN A 43 41.50 -25.23 19.47
N PRO A 44 41.06 -25.61 20.69
CA PRO A 44 39.67 -25.88 20.99
C PRO A 44 38.80 -24.64 20.72
N GLY A 45 37.86 -24.76 19.79
CA GLY A 45 36.94 -23.71 19.41
C GLY A 45 36.01 -23.35 20.58
N TYR A 46 36.20 -22.17 21.13
CA TYR A 46 35.18 -21.51 21.95
C TYR A 46 33.97 -21.17 21.07
N PRO A 47 32.74 -21.27 21.58
CA PRO A 47 31.54 -20.93 20.82
C PRO A 47 31.59 -19.44 20.45
N TYR A 48 31.82 -19.17 19.18
CA TYR A 48 31.70 -17.83 18.62
C TYR A 48 30.25 -17.37 18.83
N GLN A 49 30.07 -16.44 19.78
CA GLN A 49 28.89 -15.60 19.84
C GLN A 49 28.77 -14.90 18.48
N ALA A 50 27.72 -15.25 17.74
CA ALA A 50 27.34 -14.59 16.51
C ALA A 50 27.16 -13.10 16.79
N TYR A 51 28.17 -12.32 16.39
CA TYR A 51 28.07 -10.87 16.34
C TYR A 51 26.88 -10.51 15.45
N PRO A 52 25.98 -9.60 15.84
CA PRO A 52 24.89 -9.16 14.98
C PRO A 52 25.52 -8.59 13.70
N ALA A 53 25.22 -9.21 12.56
CA ALA A 53 25.71 -8.79 11.27
C ALA A 53 25.41 -7.29 11.09
N PRO A 54 26.42 -6.45 10.80
CA PRO A 54 26.24 -5.01 10.69
C PRO A 54 25.35 -4.77 9.47
N TYR A 55 24.11 -4.30 9.70
CA TYR A 55 23.17 -3.84 8.69
C TYR A 55 23.18 -4.71 7.44
N GLY A 56 22.61 -5.91 7.56
CA GLY A 56 22.37 -6.80 6.43
C GLY A 56 21.82 -5.99 5.25
N GLN A 57 22.54 -6.05 4.14
CA GLN A 57 22.15 -5.40 2.90
C GLN A 57 20.69 -5.76 2.62
N GLN A 58 19.80 -4.76 2.71
CA GLN A 58 18.44 -4.93 2.23
C GLN A 58 18.53 -5.25 0.75
N GLN A 59 18.29 -6.51 0.42
CA GLN A 59 18.23 -6.99 -0.94
C GLN A 59 17.29 -6.05 -1.71
N PRO A 60 17.75 -5.41 -2.79
CA PRO A 60 16.96 -4.38 -3.47
C PRO A 60 15.67 -5.01 -3.99
N SER A 61 14.56 -4.73 -3.31
CA SER A 61 13.23 -5.19 -3.70
C SER A 61 12.90 -4.62 -5.09
N SER A 62 12.80 -5.51 -6.07
CA SER A 62 12.54 -5.23 -7.49
C SER A 62 11.10 -4.78 -7.79
N GLY A 63 10.30 -4.48 -6.77
CA GLY A 63 8.92 -4.01 -6.92
C GLY A 63 8.79 -2.78 -7.82
N LYS A 64 7.70 -2.75 -8.59
CA LYS A 64 7.34 -1.67 -9.52
C LYS A 64 6.15 -0.88 -8.96
N PRO A 65 6.34 -0.03 -7.93
CA PRO A 65 5.23 0.64 -7.24
C PRO A 65 4.42 1.57 -8.14
N VAL A 66 5.07 2.21 -9.12
CA VAL A 66 4.39 3.09 -10.09
C VAL A 66 3.47 2.27 -11.00
N ALA A 67 3.95 1.14 -11.53
CA ALA A 67 3.13 0.24 -12.32
C ALA A 67 1.97 -0.36 -11.49
N ALA A 68 2.24 -0.70 -10.23
CA ALA A 68 1.23 -1.17 -9.28
C ALA A 68 0.10 -0.15 -9.09
N PHE A 69 0.44 1.13 -8.94
CA PHE A 69 -0.52 2.22 -8.83
C PHE A 69 -1.38 2.37 -10.09
N PHE A 70 -0.76 2.52 -11.26
CA PHE A 70 -1.51 2.75 -12.50
C PHE A 70 -2.37 1.56 -12.91
N LEU A 71 -1.86 0.33 -12.75
CA LEU A 71 -2.65 -0.86 -13.03
C LEU A 71 -3.78 -1.03 -11.99
N GLY A 72 -3.50 -0.76 -10.73
CA GLY A 72 -4.52 -0.72 -9.68
C GLY A 72 -5.60 0.30 -9.99
N LEU A 73 -5.23 1.50 -10.44
CA LEU A 73 -6.17 2.55 -10.85
C LEU A 73 -7.03 2.10 -12.03
N LEU A 74 -6.42 1.51 -13.07
CA LEU A 74 -7.15 0.99 -14.23
C LEU A 74 -8.17 -0.08 -13.82
N VAL A 75 -7.75 -1.04 -12.99
CA VAL A 75 -8.64 -2.09 -12.47
C VAL A 75 -9.76 -1.48 -11.63
N SER A 76 -9.45 -0.49 -10.80
CA SER A 76 -10.43 0.24 -10.00
C SER A 76 -11.49 0.91 -10.87
N VAL A 77 -11.07 1.56 -11.95
CA VAL A 77 -11.98 2.19 -12.94
C VAL A 77 -12.88 1.15 -13.60
N VAL A 78 -12.34 0.00 -14.00
CA VAL A 78 -13.14 -1.07 -14.63
C VAL A 78 -14.18 -1.62 -13.65
N VAL A 79 -13.80 -1.91 -12.40
CA VAL A 79 -14.73 -2.42 -11.38
C VAL A 79 -15.79 -1.36 -11.04
N ALA A 80 -15.40 -0.09 -10.93
CA ALA A 80 -16.32 1.02 -10.72
C ALA A 80 -17.32 1.19 -11.88
N ALA A 81 -16.88 1.06 -13.12
CA ALA A 81 -17.74 1.13 -14.30
C ALA A 81 -18.75 -0.02 -14.33
N ILE A 82 -18.30 -1.26 -14.05
CA ILE A 82 -19.20 -2.43 -13.96
C ILE A 82 -20.25 -2.20 -12.87
N TYR A 83 -19.85 -1.73 -11.69
CA TYR A 83 -20.79 -1.44 -10.61
C TYR A 83 -21.78 -0.32 -10.99
N SER A 84 -21.32 0.74 -11.64
CA SER A 84 -22.18 1.83 -12.13
C SER A 84 -23.28 1.27 -13.06
N LEU A 85 -22.92 0.36 -13.97
CA LEU A 85 -23.85 -0.29 -14.88
C LEU A 85 -24.81 -1.24 -14.16
N VAL A 86 -24.35 -1.99 -13.15
CA VAL A 86 -25.22 -2.86 -12.33
C VAL A 86 -26.22 -2.03 -11.53
N MET A 87 -25.76 -0.95 -10.91
CA MET A 87 -26.61 0.00 -10.20
C MET A 87 -27.66 0.59 -11.14
N TYR A 88 -27.24 1.03 -12.32
CA TYR A 88 -28.13 1.51 -13.37
C TYR A 88 -29.11 0.44 -13.89
N ALA A 89 -28.69 -0.82 -14.05
CA ALA A 89 -29.58 -1.86 -14.54
C ALA A 89 -30.66 -2.25 -13.51
N THR A 90 -30.40 -2.03 -12.22
CA THR A 90 -31.24 -2.51 -11.12
C THR A 90 -32.01 -1.42 -10.39
N TYR A 91 -31.80 -0.13 -10.71
CA TYR A 91 -32.26 0.98 -9.86
C TYR A 91 -33.78 1.06 -9.68
N LYS A 92 -34.58 0.56 -10.64
CA LYS A 92 -36.06 0.59 -10.59
C LYS A 92 -36.62 -0.47 -9.65
N ASP A 93 -35.91 -1.59 -9.49
CA ASP A 93 -36.40 -2.78 -8.78
C ASP A 93 -35.67 -3.01 -7.45
N ALA A 94 -34.53 -2.36 -7.23
CA ALA A 94 -33.72 -2.54 -6.05
C ALA A 94 -34.34 -1.86 -4.81
N SER A 95 -34.56 -2.65 -3.76
CA SER A 95 -34.85 -2.08 -2.44
C SER A 95 -33.67 -1.28 -1.90
N ARG A 96 -33.92 -0.38 -0.93
CA ARG A 96 -32.84 0.37 -0.24
C ARG A 96 -31.77 -0.55 0.35
N ASN A 97 -32.17 -1.64 1.00
CA ASN A 97 -31.25 -2.61 1.58
C ASN A 97 -30.41 -3.32 0.51
N THR A 98 -31.02 -3.62 -0.64
CA THR A 98 -30.32 -4.19 -1.80
C THR A 98 -29.25 -3.23 -2.31
N ALA A 99 -29.58 -1.95 -2.48
CA ALA A 99 -28.64 -0.93 -2.94
C ALA A 99 -27.46 -0.75 -1.96
N LEU A 100 -27.73 -0.69 -0.64
CA LEU A 100 -26.70 -0.60 0.39
C LEU A 100 -25.78 -1.83 0.39
N THR A 101 -26.36 -3.03 0.25
CA THR A 101 -25.59 -4.28 0.18
C THR A 101 -24.72 -4.32 -1.07
N MET A 102 -25.28 -3.96 -2.23
CA MET A 102 -24.54 -3.87 -3.49
C MET A 102 -23.36 -2.90 -3.39
N TYR A 103 -23.54 -1.77 -2.73
CA TYR A 103 -22.47 -0.80 -2.50
C TYR A 103 -21.32 -1.38 -1.66
N VAL A 104 -21.61 -2.05 -0.54
CA VAL A 104 -20.58 -2.69 0.31
C VAL A 104 -19.88 -3.83 -0.44
N VAL A 105 -20.63 -4.64 -1.19
CA VAL A 105 -20.06 -5.70 -2.03
C VAL A 105 -19.13 -5.11 -3.09
N HIS A 106 -19.52 -4.03 -3.75
CA HIS A 106 -18.67 -3.32 -4.68
C HIS A 106 -17.39 -2.80 -4.03
N ALA A 107 -17.50 -2.15 -2.87
CA ALA A 107 -16.36 -1.65 -2.13
C ALA A 107 -15.33 -2.75 -1.82
N LEU A 108 -15.81 -3.90 -1.34
CA LEU A 108 -14.97 -5.07 -1.05
C LEU A 108 -14.34 -5.65 -2.31
N LEU A 109 -15.11 -5.82 -3.39
CA LEU A 109 -14.60 -6.35 -4.66
C LEU A 109 -13.56 -5.40 -5.28
N ASN A 110 -13.82 -4.09 -5.25
CA ASN A 110 -12.91 -3.09 -5.76
C ASN A 110 -11.61 -3.06 -4.95
N GLY A 111 -11.73 -3.02 -3.62
CA GLY A 111 -10.59 -3.11 -2.72
C GLY A 111 -9.79 -4.39 -2.94
N ALA A 112 -10.46 -5.53 -3.09
CA ALA A 112 -9.78 -6.80 -3.32
C ALA A 112 -9.04 -6.87 -4.66
N ALA A 113 -9.65 -6.36 -5.73
CA ALA A 113 -9.03 -6.32 -7.05
C ALA A 113 -7.79 -5.41 -7.04
N VAL A 114 -7.92 -4.20 -6.51
CA VAL A 114 -6.80 -3.24 -6.39
C VAL A 114 -5.70 -3.79 -5.49
N GLY A 115 -6.05 -4.30 -4.30
CA GLY A 115 -5.10 -4.86 -3.34
C GLY A 115 -4.32 -6.04 -3.91
N THR A 116 -4.99 -6.91 -4.66
CA THR A 116 -4.35 -8.02 -5.36
C THR A 116 -3.29 -7.53 -6.34
N VAL A 117 -3.67 -6.64 -7.26
CA VAL A 117 -2.73 -6.06 -8.25
C VAL A 117 -1.54 -5.38 -7.57
N VAL A 118 -1.82 -4.57 -6.55
CA VAL A 118 -0.78 -3.84 -5.82
C VAL A 118 0.17 -4.80 -5.10
N GLY A 119 -0.36 -5.81 -4.41
CA GLY A 119 0.45 -6.82 -3.73
C GLY A 119 1.35 -7.61 -4.68
N LEU A 120 0.82 -7.95 -5.87
CA LEU A 120 1.56 -8.70 -6.89
C LEU A 120 2.75 -7.90 -7.47
N LEU A 121 2.63 -6.57 -7.57
CA LEU A 121 3.62 -5.73 -8.27
C LEU A 121 4.55 -4.94 -7.34
N ALA A 122 4.10 -4.59 -6.14
CA ALA A 122 4.84 -3.71 -5.23
C ALA A 122 5.75 -4.45 -4.24
N HIS A 123 5.68 -5.78 -4.16
CA HIS A 123 6.52 -6.65 -3.30
C HIS A 123 6.62 -6.16 -1.83
N GLY A 124 5.51 -5.65 -1.29
CA GLY A 124 5.41 -5.20 0.10
C GLY A 124 5.85 -3.77 0.37
N ARG A 125 6.02 -2.90 -0.64
CA ARG A 125 6.33 -1.47 -0.41
C ARG A 125 5.14 -0.76 0.22
N VAL A 126 5.31 -0.22 1.43
CA VAL A 126 4.25 0.44 2.22
C VAL A 126 3.57 1.57 1.43
N GLY A 127 4.35 2.39 0.72
CA GLY A 127 3.80 3.48 -0.10
C GLY A 127 2.82 3.01 -1.19
N ALA A 128 3.06 1.83 -1.76
CA ALA A 128 2.14 1.25 -2.74
C ALA A 128 0.86 0.70 -2.10
N HIS A 129 0.92 0.22 -0.86
CA HIS A 129 -0.26 -0.23 -0.13
C HIS A 129 -1.16 0.97 0.24
N ILE A 130 -0.56 2.08 0.69
CA ILE A 130 -1.27 3.34 0.95
C ILE A 130 -1.95 3.82 -0.34
N SER A 131 -1.19 3.92 -1.44
CA SER A 131 -1.76 4.40 -2.70
C SER A 131 -2.83 3.47 -3.24
N GLY A 132 -2.67 2.15 -3.11
CA GLY A 132 -3.69 1.16 -3.43
C GLY A 132 -4.98 1.34 -2.64
N ALA A 133 -4.88 1.58 -1.32
CA ALA A 133 -6.05 1.85 -0.48
C ALA A 133 -6.79 3.13 -0.91
N VAL A 134 -6.06 4.20 -1.24
CA VAL A 134 -6.64 5.44 -1.76
C VAL A 134 -7.34 5.21 -3.11
N VAL A 135 -6.70 4.47 -4.02
CA VAL A 135 -7.29 4.12 -5.31
C VAL A 135 -8.57 3.30 -5.16
N ALA A 136 -8.61 2.37 -4.20
CA ALA A 136 -9.80 1.58 -3.92
C ALA A 136 -10.94 2.43 -3.35
N MET A 137 -10.65 3.36 -2.44
CA MET A 137 -11.64 4.33 -1.94
C MET A 137 -12.20 5.19 -3.06
N LEU A 138 -11.33 5.77 -3.90
CA LEU A 138 -11.74 6.60 -5.02
C LEU A 138 -12.58 5.82 -6.03
N GLY A 139 -12.19 4.60 -6.39
CA GLY A 139 -13.00 3.77 -7.30
C GLY A 139 -14.36 3.43 -6.73
N THR A 140 -14.44 3.17 -5.42
CA THR A 140 -15.71 2.90 -4.73
C THR A 140 -16.63 4.12 -4.76
N PHE A 141 -16.08 5.30 -4.51
CA PHE A 141 -16.79 6.57 -4.61
C PHE A 141 -17.28 6.84 -6.04
N PHE A 142 -16.37 6.76 -7.02
CA PHE A 142 -16.69 7.02 -8.42
C PHE A 142 -17.65 6.00 -9.03
N GLY A 143 -17.61 4.73 -8.59
CA GLY A 143 -18.58 3.73 -9.01
C GLY A 143 -20.01 4.11 -8.65
N TYR A 144 -20.22 4.62 -7.44
CA TYR A 144 -21.54 5.10 -7.02
C TYR A 144 -21.96 6.37 -7.76
N THR A 145 -21.08 7.39 -7.79
CA THR A 145 -21.44 8.69 -8.37
C THR A 145 -21.69 8.61 -9.88
N ASN A 146 -20.93 7.79 -10.61
CA ASN A 146 -21.20 7.52 -12.03
C ASN A 146 -22.52 6.77 -12.21
N GLY A 147 -22.86 5.82 -11.33
CA GLY A 147 -24.17 5.16 -11.33
C GLY A 147 -25.32 6.15 -11.19
N ILE A 148 -25.24 7.09 -10.24
CA ILE A 148 -26.23 8.16 -10.09
C ILE A 148 -26.33 9.05 -11.34
N ALA A 149 -25.20 9.42 -11.94
CA ALA A 149 -25.21 10.22 -13.16
C ALA A 149 -25.93 9.52 -14.32
N LEU A 150 -25.72 8.20 -14.49
CA LEU A 150 -26.42 7.39 -15.48
C LEU A 150 -27.93 7.31 -15.21
N ILE A 151 -28.32 7.14 -13.95
CA ILE A 151 -29.73 7.15 -13.55
C ILE A 151 -30.38 8.50 -13.85
N SER A 152 -29.70 9.62 -13.58
CA SER A 152 -30.20 10.96 -13.91
C SER A 152 -30.41 11.14 -15.43
N ILE A 153 -29.50 10.60 -16.25
CA ILE A 153 -29.64 10.62 -17.72
C ILE A 153 -30.86 9.80 -18.17
N ASP A 154 -31.12 8.63 -17.58
CA ASP A 154 -32.31 7.82 -17.93
C ASP A 154 -33.61 8.47 -17.47
N ALA A 155 -33.62 9.10 -16.28
CA ALA A 155 -34.81 9.72 -15.72
C ALA A 155 -35.24 11.01 -16.44
N GLY A 156 -34.27 11.82 -16.91
CA GLY A 156 -34.54 13.16 -17.48
C GLY A 156 -33.99 13.39 -18.89
N GLY A 157 -33.39 12.36 -19.52
CA GLY A 157 -32.67 12.51 -20.78
C GLY A 157 -31.43 13.39 -20.68
N LEU A 158 -30.88 13.79 -21.84
CA LEU A 158 -29.75 14.72 -21.90
C LEU A 158 -30.09 16.10 -21.31
N SER A 159 -31.35 16.52 -21.38
CA SER A 159 -31.84 17.75 -20.76
C SER A 159 -31.73 17.69 -19.24
N GLY A 160 -32.22 16.62 -18.61
CA GLY A 160 -32.10 16.42 -17.16
C GLY A 160 -30.64 16.32 -16.68
N PHE A 161 -29.77 15.70 -17.48
CA PHE A 161 -28.33 15.71 -17.20
C PHE A 161 -27.71 17.11 -17.31
N SER A 162 -28.08 17.88 -18.35
CA SER A 162 -27.65 19.27 -18.51
C SER A 162 -28.10 20.13 -17.34
N ASP A 163 -29.36 19.99 -16.92
CA ASP A 163 -29.91 20.71 -15.77
C ASP A 163 -29.18 20.31 -14.48
N MET A 164 -28.90 19.02 -14.27
CA MET A 164 -28.06 18.57 -13.15
C MET A 164 -26.69 19.25 -13.18
N MET A 165 -26.01 19.30 -14.35
CA MET A 165 -24.70 19.92 -14.48
C MET A 165 -24.70 21.44 -14.26
N VAL A 166 -25.80 22.12 -14.58
CA VAL A 166 -25.93 23.58 -14.41
C VAL A 166 -26.33 23.95 -12.99
N PHE A 167 -27.31 23.25 -12.40
CA PHE A 167 -27.92 23.65 -11.13
C PHE A 167 -27.32 22.92 -9.92
N ASP A 168 -26.90 21.66 -10.07
CA ASP A 168 -26.24 20.91 -8.99
C ASP A 168 -25.24 19.86 -9.52
N PRO A 169 -24.07 20.28 -10.02
CA PRO A 169 -23.08 19.35 -10.60
C PRO A 169 -22.52 18.36 -9.57
N PHE A 170 -22.66 18.66 -8.28
CA PHE A 170 -22.26 17.77 -7.19
C PHE A 170 -23.39 16.87 -6.71
N PHE A 171 -24.56 16.87 -7.37
CA PHE A 171 -25.69 16.04 -7.00
C PHE A 171 -25.30 14.55 -6.80
N PRO A 172 -24.53 13.90 -7.70
CA PRO A 172 -24.10 12.52 -7.45
C PRO A 172 -23.27 12.35 -6.17
N ALA A 173 -22.35 13.27 -5.90
CA ALA A 173 -21.50 13.23 -4.71
C ALA A 173 -22.29 13.52 -3.43
N LYS A 174 -23.24 14.46 -3.47
CA LYS A 174 -24.16 14.74 -2.36
C LYS A 174 -25.06 13.54 -2.07
N ASN A 175 -25.56 12.88 -3.12
CA ASN A 175 -26.38 11.68 -3.00
C ASN A 175 -25.59 10.47 -2.46
N TRP A 176 -24.28 10.45 -2.67
CA TRP A 176 -23.40 9.47 -2.03
C TRP A 176 -23.20 9.75 -0.55
N TRP A 177 -22.91 11.01 -0.18
CA TRP A 177 -22.68 11.38 1.22
C TRP A 177 -23.95 11.19 2.05
N GLY A 178 -25.12 11.51 1.48
CA GLY A 178 -26.43 11.25 2.06
C GLY A 178 -27.29 12.51 2.03
N SER A 179 -28.57 12.34 1.70
CA SER A 179 -29.59 13.36 1.89
C SER A 179 -30.65 12.85 2.86
N GLN A 180 -30.84 13.59 3.97
CA GLN A 180 -31.88 13.51 5.00
C GLN A 180 -32.23 12.14 5.66
N THR A 181 -31.61 11.02 5.27
CA THR A 181 -31.96 9.68 5.77
C THR A 181 -30.73 8.78 5.93
N ASP A 182 -30.05 8.82 7.08
CA ASP A 182 -29.19 7.77 7.70
C ASP A 182 -28.17 6.98 6.83
N SER A 183 -27.85 7.41 5.60
CA SER A 183 -26.94 6.68 4.70
C SER A 183 -25.46 7.03 4.88
N GLU A 184 -25.15 8.12 5.59
CA GLU A 184 -23.78 8.64 5.79
C GLU A 184 -22.82 7.58 6.32
N TRP A 185 -23.26 6.79 7.31
CA TRP A 185 -22.40 5.78 7.93
C TRP A 185 -22.09 4.60 6.98
N HIS A 186 -23.02 4.25 6.08
CA HIS A 186 -22.81 3.19 5.09
C HIS A 186 -21.79 3.62 4.02
N SER A 187 -21.83 4.89 3.62
CA SER A 187 -20.87 5.47 2.69
C SER A 187 -19.45 5.45 3.26
N LEU A 188 -19.31 5.85 4.53
CA LEU A 188 -18.03 5.76 5.25
C LEU A 188 -17.56 4.32 5.44
N LEU A 189 -18.48 3.41 5.78
CA LEU A 189 -18.18 1.98 5.86
C LEU A 189 -17.67 1.40 4.54
N GLY A 190 -18.30 1.76 3.41
CA GLY A 190 -17.85 1.31 2.10
C GLY A 190 -16.42 1.74 1.82
N LEU A 191 -16.08 3.01 2.08
CA LEU A 191 -14.70 3.47 1.91
C LEU A 191 -13.72 2.73 2.83
N LEU A 192 -14.09 2.54 4.10
CA LEU A 192 -13.27 1.82 5.06
C LEU A 192 -13.07 0.36 4.63
N ALA A 193 -14.13 -0.31 4.18
CA ALA A 193 -14.08 -1.68 3.69
C ALA A 193 -13.19 -1.81 2.45
N ALA A 194 -13.31 -0.88 1.49
CA ALA A 194 -12.46 -0.85 0.30
C ALA A 194 -10.97 -0.65 0.66
N ALA A 195 -10.68 0.31 1.53
CA ALA A 195 -9.32 0.59 1.99
C ALA A 195 -8.72 -0.60 2.75
N ALA A 196 -9.48 -1.18 3.68
CA ALA A 196 -9.05 -2.33 4.48
C ALA A 196 -8.81 -3.56 3.60
N ALA A 197 -9.72 -3.86 2.66
CA ALA A 197 -9.56 -4.97 1.72
C ALA A 197 -8.33 -4.78 0.83
N ALA A 198 -8.14 -3.59 0.27
CA ALA A 198 -7.00 -3.27 -0.59
C ALA A 198 -5.68 -3.39 0.17
N TRP A 199 -5.60 -2.77 1.35
CA TRP A 199 -4.40 -2.83 2.18
C TRP A 199 -4.09 -4.26 2.63
N GLY A 200 -5.09 -4.97 3.17
CA GLY A 200 -4.94 -6.31 3.71
C GLY A 200 -4.45 -7.29 2.65
N LEU A 201 -5.07 -7.29 1.47
CA LEU A 201 -4.66 -8.16 0.37
C LEU A 201 -3.30 -7.76 -0.21
N ALA A 202 -3.02 -6.47 -0.38
CA ALA A 202 -1.71 -6.02 -0.83
C ALA A 202 -0.60 -6.45 0.13
N PHE A 203 -0.85 -6.36 1.44
CA PHE A 203 0.09 -6.77 2.48
C PHE A 203 0.33 -8.28 2.47
N VAL A 204 -0.73 -9.09 2.48
CA VAL A 204 -0.62 -10.56 2.51
C VAL A 204 0.09 -11.07 1.25
N ILE A 205 -0.34 -10.62 0.07
CA ILE A 205 0.23 -11.06 -1.21
C ILE A 205 1.66 -10.54 -1.37
N GLY A 206 1.92 -9.29 -1.00
CA GLY A 206 3.24 -8.68 -1.08
C GLY A 206 4.26 -9.31 -0.13
N ARG A 207 3.82 -9.76 1.06
CA ARG A 207 4.68 -10.46 2.03
C ARG A 207 5.11 -11.84 1.53
N ASN A 208 4.21 -12.59 0.89
CA ASN A 208 4.49 -13.95 0.39
C ASN A 208 5.43 -13.97 -0.83
N ARG A 209 5.81 -12.81 -1.36
CA ARG A 209 6.68 -12.65 -2.55
C ARG A 209 8.03 -12.00 -2.25
N ARG A 210 8.32 -11.75 -0.96
CA ARG A 210 9.65 -11.34 -0.50
C ARG A 210 10.48 -12.57 -0.21
#